data_AF-A0A0L7K4A6-F1
#
_entry.id   AF-A0A0L7K4A6-F1
#
_cell.length_a   1.000
_cell.length_b   1.000
_cell.length_c   1.000
_cell.angle_alpha   90.00
_cell.angle_beta   90.00
_cell.angle_gamma   90.00
#
_symmetry.space_group_name_H-M   'P 1'
#
loop_
_entity.id
_entity.type
_entity.pdbx_description
1 polymer ?
#
loop_
_entity_poly.entity_id
_entity_poly.type
_entity_poly.pdbx_seq_one_letter_code
_entity_poly.pdbx_strand_id
1 'polypeptide(L)'
;MGILNFLTRKPGAGAAPEPARPTADGDKKTPAPDESSWKGHFGWDMLGKCHIPYIYRSGEKYVAVRMVEIKLLNKYLNYLHADIYSCTCIRSYYITEIEARLLNEINNRHCDGQFGREPFTQKDLVVRLSDAYEFYNFLDVCYNKLLRGTTNNKDKCGFIRINKESVVPYTVRDNQKFVPLFYFEGETDNLKLKADQLKGWDLSYLKFCCKVQGIRNELFASETCSVISLSDIKSYFPPGTEFEEYWPNKVVDSQLLISAKGENIFIMSYEVLIVQINQY
;
A
#
# COMPACT_ATOMS: atom_id res chain seq x y z
N MET A 1 64.38 48.85 30.92
CA MET A 1 64.28 48.32 32.31
C MET A 1 62.86 48.57 32.77
N GLY A 2 61.94 47.66 33.09
CA GLY A 2 61.77 46.19 33.14
C GLY A 2 60.29 45.95 33.54
N ILE A 3 59.56 45.06 32.86
CA ILE A 3 59.05 43.72 33.30
C ILE A 3 57.65 43.71 33.99
N LEU A 4 56.85 42.73 33.54
CA LEU A 4 55.51 42.27 33.93
C LEU A 4 55.30 41.92 35.43
N ASN A 5 54.03 41.89 35.86
CA ASN A 5 53.23 40.71 36.31
C ASN A 5 52.16 41.12 37.35
N PHE A 6 50.85 40.84 37.21
CA PHE A 6 50.14 39.55 37.32
C PHE A 6 50.32 38.81 38.67
N LEU A 7 49.33 38.88 39.58
CA LEU A 7 48.40 37.78 39.91
C LEU A 7 47.70 37.90 41.29
N THR A 8 46.38 37.62 41.25
CA THR A 8 45.50 36.94 42.23
C THR A 8 45.13 37.58 43.58
N ARG A 9 43.83 37.85 43.71
CA ARG A 9 43.00 37.49 44.88
C ARG A 9 41.50 37.40 44.49
N LYS A 10 40.83 36.33 44.94
CA LYS A 10 39.35 36.18 45.13
C LYS A 10 39.14 35.95 46.65
N PRO A 11 37.94 36.17 47.29
CA PRO A 11 36.65 35.55 46.90
C PRO A 11 35.32 36.31 47.22
N GLY A 12 34.22 35.90 46.53
CA GLY A 12 32.77 35.90 46.93
C GLY A 12 32.01 37.24 47.06
N ALA A 13 30.73 37.44 46.68
CA ALA A 13 29.65 36.59 46.13
C ALA A 13 28.49 37.49 45.58
N GLY A 14 27.72 37.00 44.59
CA GLY A 14 26.29 37.33 44.40
C GLY A 14 25.83 38.09 43.14
N ALA A 15 25.46 37.38 42.06
CA ALA A 15 24.35 37.69 41.15
C ALA A 15 24.04 36.49 40.22
N ALA A 16 22.76 36.32 39.86
CA ALA A 16 22.08 35.11 39.39
C ALA A 16 22.54 34.48 38.05
N PRO A 17 22.32 33.17 37.82
CA PRO A 17 22.63 32.50 36.57
C PRO A 17 21.53 32.68 35.51
N GLU A 18 21.95 33.04 34.29
CA GLU A 18 21.21 32.86 33.03
C GLU A 18 20.87 31.37 32.81
N PRO A 19 19.74 31.03 32.16
CA PRO A 19 19.38 29.63 31.93
C PRO A 19 20.35 29.00 30.92
N ALA A 20 21.21 28.13 31.44
CA ALA A 20 22.12 27.30 30.67
C ALA A 20 21.36 26.38 29.71
N ARG A 21 21.86 26.32 28.46
CA ARG A 21 21.47 25.36 27.44
C ARG A 21 21.66 23.93 27.99
N PRO A 22 20.66 23.05 27.98
CA PRO A 22 20.85 21.69 28.47
C PRO A 22 21.86 20.97 27.57
N THR A 23 23.00 20.63 28.15
CA THR A 23 23.94 19.64 27.62
C THR A 23 23.22 18.30 27.63
N ALA A 24 22.88 17.80 26.43
CA ALA A 24 22.29 16.48 26.28
C ALA A 24 23.39 15.43 26.43
N ASP A 25 23.34 14.70 27.54
CA ASP A 25 23.98 13.41 27.68
C ASP A 25 23.57 12.49 26.53
N GLY A 26 24.55 11.69 26.09
CA GLY A 26 24.45 10.83 24.92
C GLY A 26 23.49 9.65 25.14
N ASP A 27 22.21 9.88 24.84
CA ASP A 27 21.36 8.84 24.30
C ASP A 27 21.45 8.90 22.77
N LYS A 28 21.75 7.78 22.12
CA LYS A 28 21.55 7.63 20.67
C LYS A 28 20.04 7.76 20.38
N LYS A 29 19.53 9.00 20.34
CA LYS A 29 18.22 9.31 19.78
C LYS A 29 18.27 8.89 18.33
N THR A 30 17.47 7.89 17.97
CA THR A 30 17.09 7.64 16.59
C THR A 30 16.72 9.00 15.98
N PRO A 31 17.33 9.39 14.83
CA PRO A 31 17.00 10.67 14.19
C PRO A 31 15.49 10.80 14.03
N ALA A 32 14.95 11.99 14.32
CA ALA A 32 13.54 12.26 14.08
C ALA A 32 13.22 11.91 12.61
N PRO A 33 12.10 11.21 12.34
CA PRO A 33 11.82 10.69 11.01
C PRO A 33 11.74 11.79 9.94
N ASP A 34 11.51 13.04 10.34
CA ASP A 34 11.27 14.21 9.49
C ASP A 34 12.48 15.14 9.32
N GLU A 35 13.72 14.71 9.64
CA GLU A 35 14.93 15.54 9.51
C GLU A 35 15.12 16.08 8.07
N SER A 36 14.75 15.30 7.05
CA SER A 36 14.78 15.75 5.66
C SER A 36 13.75 16.85 5.39
N SER A 37 12.58 16.75 6.02
CA SER A 37 11.51 17.73 5.87
C SER A 37 11.86 19.07 6.50
N TRP A 38 12.59 19.07 7.62
CA TRP A 38 13.17 20.29 8.21
C TRP A 38 14.08 21.04 7.24
N LYS A 39 14.79 20.32 6.37
CA LYS A 39 15.70 20.88 5.36
C LYS A 39 14.97 21.25 4.06
N GLY A 40 13.64 21.11 4.01
CA GLY A 40 12.85 21.31 2.80
C GLY A 40 13.13 20.28 1.71
N HIS A 41 13.69 19.12 2.05
CA HIS A 41 14.08 18.12 1.07
C HIS A 41 12.88 17.25 0.66
N PHE A 42 12.49 17.37 -0.60
CA PHE A 42 11.47 16.55 -1.24
C PHE A 42 11.92 16.18 -2.65
N GLY A 43 11.20 15.25 -3.29
CA GLY A 43 11.46 14.87 -4.67
C GLY A 43 10.18 14.61 -5.43
N TRP A 44 10.35 14.23 -6.70
CA TRP A 44 9.26 13.90 -7.60
C TRP A 44 9.48 12.50 -8.16
N ASP A 45 8.41 11.73 -8.23
CA ASP A 45 8.41 10.46 -8.96
C ASP A 45 7.23 10.39 -9.93
N MET A 46 7.33 9.48 -10.89
CA MET A 46 6.29 9.30 -11.91
C MET A 46 5.47 8.06 -11.59
N LEU A 47 4.22 8.25 -11.16
CA LEU A 47 3.27 7.17 -10.87
C LEU A 47 2.20 7.15 -11.96
N GLY A 48 2.17 6.07 -12.76
CA GLY A 48 1.40 6.03 -14.00
C GLY A 48 1.87 7.11 -14.99
N LYS A 49 1.00 8.09 -15.27
CA LYS A 49 1.32 9.25 -16.12
C LYS A 49 1.43 10.57 -15.34
N CYS A 50 1.44 10.51 -14.02
CA CYS A 50 1.40 11.70 -13.16
C CYS A 50 2.69 11.86 -12.36
N HIS A 51 3.19 13.09 -12.27
CA HIS A 51 4.22 13.45 -11.29
C HIS A 51 3.59 13.63 -9.92
N ILE A 52 4.09 12.89 -8.94
CA ILE A 52 3.66 12.93 -7.54
C ILE A 52 4.86 13.34 -6.69
N PRO A 53 4.72 14.35 -5.82
CA PRO A 53 5.78 14.70 -4.90
C PRO A 53 5.86 13.67 -3.77
N TYR A 54 7.08 13.40 -3.32
CA TYR A 54 7.34 12.57 -2.15
C TYR A 54 8.27 13.29 -1.18
N ILE A 55 8.14 12.96 0.10
CA ILE A 55 9.03 13.38 1.18
C ILE A 55 9.90 12.20 1.63
N TYR A 56 10.98 12.50 2.34
CA TYR A 56 11.85 11.46 2.89
C TYR A 56 11.58 11.27 4.37
N ARG A 57 11.41 10.00 4.79
CA ARG A 57 11.45 9.59 6.20
C ARG A 57 12.50 8.54 6.42
N SER A 58 13.47 8.83 7.27
CA SER A 58 14.55 7.89 7.61
C SER A 58 15.23 7.24 6.39
N GLY A 59 15.39 8.00 5.30
CA GLY A 59 15.98 7.53 4.03
C GLY A 59 15.02 6.87 3.05
N GLU A 60 13.77 6.61 3.42
CA GLU A 60 12.74 6.04 2.55
C GLU A 60 11.81 7.13 1.98
N LYS A 61 11.23 6.88 0.82
CA LYS A 61 10.31 7.81 0.14
C LYS A 61 8.87 7.56 0.57
N TYR A 62 8.17 8.64 0.93
CA TYR A 62 6.77 8.62 1.36
C TYR A 62 5.94 9.63 0.56
N VAL A 63 4.71 9.27 0.24
CA VAL A 63 3.75 10.13 -0.46
C VAL A 63 2.55 10.40 0.43
N ALA A 64 2.00 11.61 0.36
CA ALA A 64 0.77 11.94 1.06
C ALA A 64 -0.42 11.21 0.40
N VAL A 65 -1.20 10.50 1.22
CA VAL A 65 -2.36 9.71 0.79
C VAL A 65 -3.30 10.57 -0.06
N ARG A 66 -3.66 11.75 0.45
CA ARG A 66 -4.52 12.72 -0.23
C ARG A 66 -4.03 13.11 -1.63
N MET A 67 -2.71 13.22 -1.84
CA MET A 67 -2.15 13.56 -3.15
C MET A 67 -2.29 12.42 -4.16
N VAL A 68 -2.08 11.18 -3.70
CA VAL A 68 -2.27 9.98 -4.53
C VAL A 68 -3.74 9.82 -4.89
N GLU A 69 -4.64 9.97 -3.92
CA GLU A 69 -6.09 9.87 -4.13
C GLU A 69 -6.59 10.85 -5.19
N ILE A 70 -6.31 12.14 -4.99
CA ILE A 70 -6.80 13.21 -5.87
C ILE A 70 -6.31 13.01 -7.31
N LYS A 71 -5.02 12.68 -7.48
CA LYS A 71 -4.39 12.72 -8.80
C LYS A 71 -4.46 11.39 -9.55
N LEU A 72 -4.53 10.26 -8.86
CA LEU A 72 -4.42 8.94 -9.47
C LEU A 72 -5.63 8.07 -9.23
N LEU A 73 -6.12 8.03 -7.99
CA LEU A 73 -7.12 7.02 -7.61
C LEU A 73 -8.53 7.45 -7.98
N ASN A 74 -8.82 8.76 -8.05
CA ASN A 74 -10.13 9.29 -8.43
C ASN A 74 -10.73 8.63 -9.68
N LYS A 75 -9.91 8.24 -10.67
CA LYS A 75 -10.40 7.51 -11.84
C LYS A 75 -11.00 6.16 -11.44
N TYR A 76 -10.42 5.42 -10.52
CA TYR A 76 -10.84 4.08 -10.11
C TYR A 76 -11.90 4.10 -9.01
N LEU A 77 -11.79 5.03 -8.06
CA LEU A 77 -12.70 5.14 -6.90
C LEU A 77 -14.16 5.34 -7.31
N ASN A 78 -14.40 5.92 -8.49
CA ASN A 78 -15.74 6.12 -9.05
C ASN A 78 -16.34 4.87 -9.71
N TYR A 79 -15.57 3.80 -9.91
CA TYR A 79 -16.03 2.58 -10.58
C TYR A 79 -15.86 1.33 -9.71
N LEU A 80 -14.89 1.32 -8.80
CA LEU A 80 -14.54 0.15 -8.00
C LEU A 80 -15.19 0.21 -6.62
N HIS A 81 -15.84 -0.88 -6.22
CA HIS A 81 -16.44 -1.02 -4.90
C HIS A 81 -15.39 -1.08 -3.80
N ALA A 82 -15.76 -0.65 -2.59
CA ALA A 82 -14.89 -0.60 -1.42
C ALA A 82 -14.27 -1.97 -1.05
N ASP A 83 -14.96 -3.05 -1.39
CA ASP A 83 -14.48 -4.42 -1.18
C ASP A 83 -13.15 -4.73 -1.85
N ILE A 84 -12.80 -4.06 -2.95
CA ILE A 84 -11.52 -4.27 -3.63
C ILE A 84 -10.36 -3.79 -2.76
N TYR A 85 -10.56 -2.71 -2.00
CA TYR A 85 -9.52 -2.14 -1.14
C TYR A 85 -9.17 -3.08 0.01
N SER A 86 -10.15 -3.87 0.48
CA SER A 86 -9.96 -4.89 1.53
C SER A 86 -9.11 -6.09 1.06
N CYS A 87 -8.71 -6.16 -0.21
CA CYS A 87 -7.74 -7.15 -0.69
C CYS A 87 -6.30 -6.80 -0.32
N THR A 88 -6.05 -5.55 0.07
CA THR A 88 -4.69 -5.01 0.31
C THR A 88 -4.48 -4.69 1.79
N CYS A 89 -3.22 -4.65 2.19
CA CYS A 89 -2.78 -4.25 3.52
C CYS A 89 -1.64 -3.25 3.33
N ILE A 90 -1.94 -1.95 3.37
CA ILE A 90 -0.97 -0.89 3.13
C ILE A 90 -0.77 -0.13 4.42
N ARG A 91 0.46 -0.12 4.93
CA ARG A 91 0.77 0.60 6.14
C ARG A 91 0.85 2.10 5.88
N SER A 92 -0.01 2.85 6.56
CA SER A 92 -0.02 4.31 6.55
C SER A 92 0.43 4.87 7.90
N TYR A 93 0.86 6.14 7.87
CA TYR A 93 1.42 6.83 9.03
C TYR A 93 0.95 8.27 9.07
N TYR A 94 0.59 8.76 10.25
CA TYR A 94 0.34 10.20 10.46
C TYR A 94 1.57 11.03 10.12
N ILE A 95 1.34 12.22 9.57
CA ILE A 95 2.41 13.18 9.27
C ILE A 95 2.81 13.99 10.49
N THR A 96 4.09 14.35 10.58
CA THR A 96 4.56 15.29 11.60
C THR A 96 4.12 16.70 11.25
N GLU A 97 4.19 17.62 12.21
CA GLU A 97 3.89 19.03 11.96
C GLU A 97 4.81 19.63 10.87
N ILE A 98 6.08 19.20 10.85
CA ILE A 98 7.08 19.69 9.90
C ILE A 98 6.80 19.18 8.50
N GLU A 99 6.42 17.90 8.38
CA GLU A 99 5.99 17.32 7.11
C GLU A 99 4.71 17.97 6.60
N ALA A 100 3.75 18.27 7.49
CA ALA A 100 2.55 19.02 7.12
C ALA A 100 2.90 20.39 6.54
N ARG A 101 3.84 21.13 7.15
CA ARG A 101 4.34 22.41 6.62
C ARG A 101 4.98 22.24 5.24
N LEU A 102 5.87 21.25 5.07
CA LEU A 102 6.51 20.98 3.79
C LEU A 102 5.49 20.58 2.71
N LEU A 103 4.54 19.71 3.01
CA LEU A 103 3.48 19.29 2.07
C LEU A 103 2.57 20.45 1.67
N ASN A 104 2.28 21.37 2.60
CA ASN A 104 1.57 22.61 2.30
C ASN A 104 2.38 23.53 1.37
N GLU A 105 3.69 23.65 1.61
CA GLU A 105 4.58 24.40 0.72
C GLU A 105 4.63 23.79 -0.68
N ILE A 106 4.84 22.47 -0.77
CA ILE A 106 4.80 21.72 -2.03
C ILE A 106 3.49 21.99 -2.76
N ASN A 107 2.34 21.81 -2.10
CA ASN A 107 1.04 22.01 -2.72
C ASN A 107 0.86 23.44 -3.23
N ASN A 108 1.17 24.44 -2.41
CA ASN A 108 0.87 25.84 -2.74
C ASN A 108 1.87 26.46 -3.72
N ARG A 109 3.16 26.12 -3.61
CA ARG A 109 4.23 26.77 -4.40
C ARG A 109 4.66 25.98 -5.63
N HIS A 110 4.55 24.65 -5.58
CA HIS A 110 5.06 23.78 -6.64
C HIS A 110 3.95 23.04 -7.39
N CYS A 111 2.73 23.07 -6.88
CA CYS A 111 1.61 22.31 -7.41
C CYS A 111 0.36 23.16 -7.68
N ASP A 112 0.45 24.50 -7.55
CA ASP A 112 -0.64 25.47 -7.75
C ASP A 112 -1.94 25.12 -7.00
N GLY A 113 -1.83 24.51 -5.81
CA GLY A 113 -2.97 24.11 -4.99
C GLY A 113 -3.78 22.93 -5.53
N GLN A 114 -3.25 22.15 -6.48
CA GLN A 114 -3.99 21.04 -7.12
C GLN A 114 -4.42 19.93 -6.15
N PHE A 115 -3.83 19.83 -4.96
CA PHE A 115 -4.12 18.81 -3.96
C PHE A 115 -5.09 19.27 -2.86
N GLY A 116 -5.95 20.23 -3.21
CA GLY A 116 -6.98 20.77 -2.33
C GLY A 116 -6.58 22.08 -1.67
N ARG A 117 -7.59 22.82 -1.20
CA ARG A 117 -7.45 24.11 -0.50
C ARG A 117 -7.20 23.96 1.00
N GLU A 118 -7.64 22.84 1.57
CA GLU A 118 -7.43 22.57 2.99
C GLU A 118 -5.95 22.26 3.25
N PRO A 119 -5.36 22.86 4.28
CA PRO A 119 -3.97 22.57 4.60
C PRO A 119 -3.80 21.12 5.05
N PHE A 120 -2.65 20.52 4.74
CA PHE A 120 -2.18 19.32 5.41
C PHE A 120 -1.97 19.59 6.90
N THR A 121 -2.36 18.63 7.72
CA THR A 121 -2.29 18.64 9.19
C THR A 121 -1.75 17.30 9.69
N GLN A 122 -1.46 17.18 10.99
CA GLN A 122 -0.99 15.91 11.57
C GLN A 122 -2.04 14.77 11.52
N LYS A 123 -3.27 15.04 11.06
CA LYS A 123 -4.29 14.02 10.81
C LYS A 123 -4.17 13.39 9.43
N ASP A 124 -3.45 14.03 8.51
CA ASP A 124 -3.19 13.48 7.19
C ASP A 124 -2.17 12.34 7.28
N LEU A 125 -2.25 11.43 6.32
CA LEU A 125 -1.44 10.23 6.27
C LEU A 125 -0.45 10.27 5.12
N VAL A 126 0.66 9.55 5.30
CA VAL A 126 1.58 9.16 4.24
C VAL A 126 1.73 7.65 4.18
N VAL A 127 2.03 7.14 3.00
CA VAL A 127 2.39 5.74 2.74
C VAL A 127 3.73 5.69 2.02
N ARG A 128 4.41 4.54 2.08
CA ARG A 128 5.63 4.34 1.29
C ARG A 128 5.30 4.50 -0.19
N LEU A 129 6.19 5.18 -0.92
CA LEU A 129 6.01 5.38 -2.35
C LEU A 129 5.90 4.05 -3.10
N SER A 130 6.67 3.03 -2.71
CA SER A 130 6.59 1.68 -3.29
C SER A 130 5.20 1.04 -3.14
N ASP A 131 4.56 1.22 -1.98
CA ASP A 131 3.22 0.65 -1.75
C ASP A 131 2.16 1.41 -2.55
N ALA A 132 2.33 2.73 -2.75
CA ALA A 132 1.48 3.50 -3.64
C ALA A 132 1.60 3.03 -5.11
N TYR A 133 2.80 2.65 -5.57
CA TYR A 133 3.01 2.05 -6.89
C TYR A 133 2.23 0.75 -7.05
N GLU A 134 2.42 -0.17 -6.12
CA GLU A 134 1.78 -1.48 -6.19
C GLU A 134 0.25 -1.37 -6.05
N PHE A 135 -0.23 -0.45 -5.20
CA PHE A 135 -1.67 -0.21 -5.07
C PHE A 135 -2.29 0.33 -6.36
N TYR A 136 -1.63 1.30 -6.99
CA TYR A 136 -2.08 1.82 -8.28
C TYR A 136 -2.13 0.73 -9.36
N ASN A 137 -1.10 -0.11 -9.43
CA ASN A 137 -1.05 -1.24 -10.37
C ASN A 137 -2.15 -2.26 -10.09
N PHE A 138 -2.37 -2.59 -8.82
CA PHE A 138 -3.44 -3.48 -8.39
C PHE A 138 -4.82 -2.97 -8.82
N LEU A 139 -5.13 -1.69 -8.57
CA LEU A 139 -6.39 -1.09 -8.96
C LEU A 139 -6.58 -1.04 -10.49
N ASP A 140 -5.51 -0.74 -11.25
CA ASP A 140 -5.58 -0.78 -12.71
C ASP A 140 -5.86 -2.20 -13.22
N VAL A 141 -5.25 -3.22 -12.64
CA VAL A 141 -5.56 -4.63 -12.95
C VAL A 141 -7.02 -4.95 -12.64
N CYS A 142 -7.50 -4.64 -11.42
CA CYS A 142 -8.89 -4.87 -11.03
C CYS A 142 -9.88 -4.19 -11.99
N TYR A 143 -9.66 -2.91 -12.27
CA TYR A 143 -10.49 -2.12 -13.18
C TYR A 143 -10.55 -2.71 -14.59
N ASN A 144 -9.40 -3.01 -15.19
CA ASN A 144 -9.35 -3.56 -16.54
C ASN A 144 -9.96 -4.97 -16.61
N LYS A 145 -9.72 -5.81 -15.59
CA LYS A 145 -10.28 -7.17 -15.50
C LYS A 145 -11.80 -7.16 -15.38
N LEU A 146 -12.35 -6.30 -14.51
CA LEU A 146 -13.80 -6.19 -14.32
C LEU A 146 -14.51 -5.65 -15.57
N LEU A 147 -13.92 -4.65 -16.25
CA LEU A 147 -14.57 -4.03 -17.42
C LEU A 147 -14.38 -4.78 -18.73
N ARG A 148 -13.20 -5.34 -18.98
CA ARG A 148 -12.86 -5.93 -20.29
C ARG A 148 -13.00 -7.45 -20.30
N GLY A 149 -12.97 -8.09 -19.13
CA GLY A 149 -13.04 -9.54 -18.99
C GLY A 149 -11.92 -10.30 -19.71
N THR A 150 -10.82 -9.64 -20.06
CA THR A 150 -9.77 -10.25 -20.87
C THR A 150 -8.84 -11.09 -20.01
N THR A 151 -8.52 -12.29 -20.49
CA THR A 151 -7.39 -13.10 -20.05
C THR A 151 -6.22 -12.92 -21.02
N ASN A 152 -5.01 -12.72 -20.50
CA ASN A 152 -3.76 -12.73 -21.25
C ASN A 152 -2.65 -13.43 -20.44
N ASN A 153 -1.64 -13.96 -21.13
CA ASN A 153 -0.54 -14.71 -20.48
C ASN A 153 0.40 -13.85 -19.60
N LYS A 154 0.20 -12.53 -19.56
CA LYS A 154 0.93 -11.58 -18.69
C LYS A 154 0.10 -11.16 -17.47
N ASP A 155 -1.08 -11.75 -17.29
CA ASP A 155 -1.96 -11.40 -16.19
C ASP A 155 -1.37 -11.80 -14.85
N LYS A 156 -1.52 -10.90 -13.87
CA LYS A 156 -1.14 -11.14 -12.48
C LYS A 156 -2.06 -12.15 -11.78
N CYS A 157 -3.27 -12.32 -12.27
CA CYS A 157 -4.26 -13.26 -11.73
C CYS A 157 -5.39 -13.57 -12.72
N GLY A 158 -6.16 -14.59 -12.40
CA GLY A 158 -7.32 -14.98 -13.18
C GLY A 158 -7.97 -16.22 -12.61
N PHE A 159 -8.62 -16.99 -13.48
CA PHE A 159 -9.21 -18.27 -13.13
C PHE A 159 -8.73 -19.35 -14.09
N ILE A 160 -8.56 -20.55 -13.56
CA ILE A 160 -8.42 -21.76 -14.36
C ILE A 160 -9.72 -22.53 -14.27
N ARG A 161 -10.24 -22.93 -15.43
CA ARG A 161 -11.33 -23.88 -15.54
C ARG A 161 -10.75 -25.27 -15.71
N ILE A 162 -11.08 -26.17 -14.80
CA ILE A 162 -10.62 -27.56 -14.74
C ILE A 162 -11.77 -28.44 -15.22
N ASN A 163 -11.51 -29.24 -16.25
CA ASN A 163 -12.45 -30.20 -16.84
C ASN A 163 -13.84 -29.60 -17.18
N LYS A 164 -13.88 -28.32 -17.57
CA LYS A 164 -15.12 -27.56 -17.88
C LYS A 164 -16.13 -27.40 -16.74
N GLU A 165 -15.85 -27.94 -15.56
CA GLU A 165 -16.79 -27.98 -14.43
C GLU A 165 -16.34 -27.05 -13.29
N SER A 166 -15.08 -27.18 -12.88
CA SER A 166 -14.57 -26.48 -11.71
C SER A 166 -13.81 -25.22 -12.11
N VAL A 167 -14.01 -24.13 -11.39
CA VAL A 167 -13.31 -22.85 -11.63
C VAL A 167 -12.55 -22.47 -10.37
N VAL A 168 -11.24 -22.31 -10.51
CA VAL A 168 -10.32 -22.05 -9.39
C VAL A 168 -9.59 -20.73 -9.65
N PRO A 169 -9.55 -19.80 -8.68
CA PRO A 169 -8.80 -18.56 -8.81
C PRO A 169 -7.30 -18.86 -8.74
N TYR A 170 -6.50 -18.07 -9.46
CA TYR A 170 -5.05 -18.12 -9.36
C TYR A 170 -4.43 -16.74 -9.27
N THR A 171 -3.23 -16.70 -8.71
CA THR A 171 -2.30 -15.57 -8.82
C THR A 171 -1.01 -16.03 -9.51
N VAL A 172 -0.22 -15.08 -10.02
CA VAL A 172 1.09 -15.35 -10.63
C VAL A 172 2.18 -14.74 -9.77
N ARG A 173 3.08 -15.58 -9.26
CA ARG A 173 4.30 -15.19 -8.55
C ARG A 173 5.49 -15.85 -9.24
N ASP A 174 6.53 -15.08 -9.54
CA ASP A 174 7.74 -15.57 -10.22
C ASP A 174 7.43 -16.34 -11.53
N ASN A 175 6.49 -15.82 -12.32
CA ASN A 175 5.98 -16.43 -13.56
C ASN A 175 5.33 -17.82 -13.39
N GLN A 176 5.03 -18.24 -12.16
CA GLN A 176 4.32 -19.47 -11.86
C GLN A 176 2.93 -19.19 -11.29
N LYS A 177 1.94 -19.97 -11.72
CA LYS A 177 0.57 -19.86 -11.21
C LYS A 177 0.42 -20.60 -9.90
N PHE A 178 -0.20 -19.96 -8.93
CA PHE A 178 -0.54 -20.54 -7.63
C PHE A 178 -2.04 -20.49 -7.41
N VAL A 179 -2.60 -21.59 -6.91
CA VAL A 179 -4.03 -21.77 -6.61
C VAL A 179 -4.22 -22.02 -5.12
N PRO A 180 -5.33 -21.58 -4.49
CA PRO A 180 -5.57 -21.81 -3.08
C PRO A 180 -5.76 -23.30 -2.77
N LEU A 181 -5.09 -23.78 -1.73
CA LEU A 181 -5.14 -25.20 -1.36
C LEU A 181 -6.54 -25.64 -0.91
N PHE A 182 -7.33 -24.73 -0.33
CA PHE A 182 -8.68 -25.02 0.18
C PHE A 182 -9.70 -25.40 -0.91
N TYR A 183 -9.37 -25.26 -2.20
CA TYR A 183 -10.21 -25.76 -3.30
C TYR A 183 -10.07 -27.26 -3.53
N PHE A 184 -9.04 -27.89 -2.97
CA PHE A 184 -8.71 -29.29 -3.22
C PHE A 184 -8.93 -30.08 -1.94
N GLU A 185 -9.98 -30.91 -1.95
CA GLU A 185 -10.30 -31.86 -0.89
C GLU A 185 -9.88 -33.29 -1.30
N GLY A 186 -9.61 -34.18 -0.34
CA GLY A 186 -9.16 -35.57 -0.58
C GLY A 186 -7.86 -35.93 0.14
N GLU A 187 -7.10 -36.91 -0.40
CA GLU A 187 -5.75 -37.32 0.06
C GLU A 187 -4.71 -36.20 -0.16
N THR A 188 -4.90 -35.11 0.56
CA THR A 188 -4.21 -33.83 0.41
C THR A 188 -2.95 -33.74 1.25
N ASP A 189 -2.60 -34.77 2.01
CA ASP A 189 -1.46 -34.70 2.93
C ASP A 189 -0.13 -34.51 2.17
N ASN A 190 0.01 -35.14 1.00
CA ASN A 190 1.13 -34.89 0.10
C ASN A 190 1.11 -33.47 -0.51
N LEU A 191 -0.08 -32.89 -0.72
CA LEU A 191 -0.22 -31.52 -1.23
C LEU A 191 0.15 -30.49 -0.17
N LYS A 192 -0.21 -30.73 1.10
CA LYS A 192 0.14 -29.86 2.24
C LYS A 192 1.65 -29.76 2.43
N LEU A 193 2.40 -30.84 2.17
CA LEU A 193 3.87 -30.85 2.22
C LEU A 193 4.52 -29.97 1.13
N LYS A 194 3.81 -29.74 0.02
CA LYS A 194 4.25 -28.87 -1.09
C LYS A 194 3.61 -27.48 -1.06
N ALA A 195 2.75 -27.22 -0.07
CA ALA A 195 2.04 -25.97 0.01
C ALA A 195 2.99 -24.84 0.42
N ASP A 196 2.83 -23.70 -0.24
CA ASP A 196 3.52 -22.46 0.09
C ASP A 196 2.56 -21.48 0.77
N GLN A 197 3.12 -20.48 1.47
CA GLN A 197 2.39 -19.38 2.06
C GLN A 197 2.49 -18.14 1.19
N LEU A 198 1.38 -17.79 0.55
CA LEU A 198 1.24 -16.56 -0.21
C LEU A 198 0.94 -15.37 0.73
N LYS A 199 1.56 -14.22 0.48
CA LYS A 199 1.40 -12.98 1.27
C LYS A 199 1.61 -11.73 0.39
N GLY A 200 1.32 -10.55 0.95
CA GLY A 200 1.58 -9.27 0.28
C GLY A 200 0.76 -9.09 -1.01
N TRP A 201 1.35 -8.46 -2.02
CA TRP A 201 0.67 -8.10 -3.27
C TRP A 201 0.19 -9.29 -4.08
N ASP A 202 0.95 -10.39 -4.14
CA ASP A 202 0.51 -11.61 -4.83
C ASP A 202 -0.77 -12.18 -4.21
N LEU A 203 -0.89 -12.09 -2.88
CA LEU A 203 -2.10 -12.44 -2.15
C LEU A 203 -3.24 -11.46 -2.45
N SER A 204 -2.98 -10.16 -2.58
CA SER A 204 -4.01 -9.19 -2.96
C SER A 204 -4.69 -9.52 -4.29
N TYR A 205 -3.90 -9.92 -5.29
CA TYR A 205 -4.44 -10.39 -6.58
C TYR A 205 -5.30 -11.66 -6.44
N LEU A 206 -4.87 -12.60 -5.58
CA LEU A 206 -5.66 -13.80 -5.30
C LEU A 206 -6.98 -13.47 -4.59
N LYS A 207 -6.93 -12.63 -3.55
CA LYS A 207 -8.11 -12.15 -2.80
C LYS A 207 -9.10 -11.45 -3.73
N PHE A 208 -8.62 -10.68 -4.69
CA PHE A 208 -9.46 -10.06 -5.71
C PHE A 208 -10.22 -11.13 -6.52
N CYS A 209 -9.55 -12.16 -7.04
CA CYS A 209 -10.23 -13.24 -7.76
C CYS A 209 -11.23 -13.99 -6.87
N CYS A 210 -10.89 -14.24 -5.59
CA CYS A 210 -11.83 -14.85 -4.64
C CYS A 210 -13.10 -14.01 -4.46
N LYS A 211 -12.98 -12.67 -4.35
CA LYS A 211 -14.13 -11.76 -4.28
C LYS A 211 -14.94 -11.77 -5.59
N VAL A 212 -14.28 -11.75 -6.74
CA VAL A 212 -14.95 -11.83 -8.06
C VAL A 212 -15.80 -13.10 -8.18
N GLN A 213 -15.32 -14.23 -7.64
CA GLN A 213 -16.03 -15.50 -7.64
C GLN A 213 -17.10 -15.62 -6.53
N GLY A 214 -17.16 -14.68 -5.59
CA GLY A 214 -18.11 -14.73 -4.47
C GLY A 214 -17.73 -15.74 -3.38
N ILE A 215 -16.43 -16.01 -3.21
CA ILE A 215 -15.93 -16.88 -2.14
C ILE A 215 -16.15 -16.20 -0.79
N ARG A 216 -16.51 -16.99 0.23
CA ARG A 216 -16.73 -16.50 1.60
C ARG A 216 -15.42 -15.95 2.17
N ASN A 217 -15.48 -14.73 2.72
CA ASN A 217 -14.31 -13.99 3.20
C ASN A 217 -13.46 -14.79 4.20
N GLU A 218 -14.09 -15.57 5.09
CA GLU A 218 -13.42 -16.40 6.10
C GLU A 218 -12.37 -17.38 5.53
N LEU A 219 -12.49 -17.80 4.26
CA LEU A 219 -11.56 -18.73 3.62
C LEU A 219 -10.25 -18.06 3.16
N PHE A 220 -10.23 -16.73 3.01
CA PHE A 220 -9.08 -15.99 2.49
C PHE A 220 -8.80 -14.66 3.21
N ALA A 221 -9.50 -14.35 4.32
CA ALA A 221 -9.36 -13.08 5.02
C ALA A 221 -7.96 -12.87 5.63
N SER A 222 -7.28 -13.96 6.00
CA SER A 222 -5.94 -13.95 6.61
C SER A 222 -4.91 -13.15 5.80
N GLU A 223 -3.88 -12.63 6.47
CA GLU A 223 -2.72 -11.98 5.83
C GLU A 223 -1.84 -12.95 5.05
N THR A 224 -2.07 -14.26 5.24
CA THR A 224 -1.44 -15.33 4.45
C THR A 224 -2.48 -16.31 3.91
N CYS A 225 -2.18 -16.97 2.80
CA CYS A 225 -3.01 -18.05 2.25
C CYS A 225 -2.13 -19.23 1.83
N SER A 226 -2.51 -20.44 2.25
CA SER A 226 -1.88 -21.67 1.78
C SER A 226 -2.23 -21.92 0.31
N VAL A 227 -1.22 -21.97 -0.54
CA VAL A 227 -1.35 -22.15 -1.99
C VAL A 227 -0.49 -23.31 -2.47
N ILE A 228 -0.81 -23.83 -3.66
CA ILE A 228 0.02 -24.81 -4.35
C ILE A 228 0.23 -24.36 -5.80
N SER A 229 1.37 -24.73 -6.38
CA SER A 229 1.63 -24.43 -7.79
C SER A 229 0.65 -25.19 -8.69
N LEU A 230 0.20 -24.53 -9.76
CA LEU A 230 -0.67 -25.17 -10.76
C LEU A 230 0.03 -26.35 -11.45
N SER A 231 1.36 -26.30 -11.57
CA SER A 231 2.16 -27.41 -12.10
C SER A 231 2.12 -28.65 -11.20
N ASP A 232 2.25 -28.47 -9.89
CA ASP A 232 2.18 -29.59 -8.95
C ASP A 232 0.78 -30.16 -8.90
N ILE A 233 -0.27 -29.33 -8.81
CA ILE A 233 -1.63 -29.86 -8.69
C ILE A 233 -2.06 -30.64 -9.93
N LYS A 234 -1.58 -30.26 -11.12
CA LYS A 234 -1.85 -30.99 -12.37
C LYS A 234 -1.43 -32.46 -12.33
N SER A 235 -0.38 -32.82 -11.58
CA SER A 235 0.07 -34.21 -11.51
C SER A 235 -0.86 -35.12 -10.69
N TYR A 236 -1.80 -34.55 -9.94
CA TYR A 236 -2.78 -35.30 -9.14
C TYR A 236 -4.09 -35.56 -9.89
N PHE A 237 -4.26 -34.97 -11.07
CA PHE A 237 -5.43 -35.19 -11.91
C PHE A 237 -5.18 -36.32 -12.93
N PRO A 238 -6.22 -37.10 -13.30
CA PRO A 238 -6.11 -38.13 -14.33
C PRO A 238 -5.59 -37.57 -15.67
N PRO A 239 -4.83 -38.37 -16.46
CA PRO A 239 -4.45 -38.00 -17.81
C PRO A 239 -5.68 -37.62 -18.65
N GLY A 240 -5.56 -36.53 -19.43
CA GLY A 240 -6.66 -35.99 -20.23
C GLY A 240 -7.48 -34.90 -19.54
N THR A 241 -7.23 -34.61 -18.25
CA THR A 241 -7.88 -33.47 -17.57
C THR A 241 -7.49 -32.15 -18.25
N GLU A 242 -8.48 -31.40 -18.73
CA GLU A 242 -8.28 -30.11 -19.39
C GLU A 242 -8.15 -28.96 -18.38
N PHE A 243 -7.22 -28.04 -18.63
CA PHE A 243 -7.01 -26.83 -17.84
C PHE A 243 -7.01 -25.63 -18.78
N GLU A 244 -8.04 -24.80 -18.68
CA GLU A 244 -8.27 -23.68 -19.59
C GLU A 244 -8.22 -22.35 -18.83
N GLU A 245 -7.67 -21.31 -19.45
CA GLU A 245 -7.81 -19.95 -18.94
C GLU A 245 -9.27 -19.54 -18.97
N TYR A 246 -9.74 -18.95 -17.88
CA TYR A 246 -11.13 -18.56 -17.74
C TYR A 246 -11.27 -17.19 -17.10
N TRP A 247 -12.29 -16.46 -17.56
CA TRP A 247 -12.82 -15.30 -16.87
C TRP A 247 -14.34 -15.41 -16.82
N PRO A 248 -15.00 -15.20 -15.68
CA PRO A 248 -16.45 -15.30 -15.61
C PRO A 248 -17.13 -14.22 -16.44
N ASN A 249 -18.07 -14.62 -17.30
CA ASN A 249 -18.79 -13.67 -18.18
C ASN A 249 -19.77 -12.75 -17.41
N LYS A 250 -20.19 -13.15 -16.20
CA LYS A 250 -21.14 -12.41 -15.35
C LYS A 250 -20.48 -11.46 -14.35
N VAL A 251 -19.25 -11.02 -14.63
CA VAL A 251 -18.54 -10.07 -13.75
C VAL A 251 -19.15 -8.66 -13.84
N VAL A 252 -19.91 -8.36 -14.90
CA VAL A 252 -20.61 -7.08 -15.06
C VAL A 252 -21.76 -6.91 -14.04
N ASP A 253 -22.31 -8.01 -13.51
CA ASP A 253 -23.27 -8.02 -12.40
C ASP A 253 -22.59 -8.14 -11.02
N SER A 254 -21.25 -8.08 -10.98
CA SER A 254 -20.50 -8.17 -9.73
C SER A 254 -20.76 -6.92 -8.89
N GLN A 255 -21.04 -7.14 -7.60
CA GLN A 255 -21.13 -6.09 -6.57
C GLN A 255 -19.82 -5.28 -6.43
N LEU A 256 -18.76 -5.66 -7.16
CA LEU A 256 -17.46 -5.01 -7.18
C LEU A 256 -17.38 -3.79 -8.11
N LEU A 257 -18.37 -3.56 -8.97
CA LEU A 257 -18.48 -2.33 -9.76
C LEU A 257 -19.58 -1.42 -9.20
N ILE A 258 -19.29 -0.13 -9.05
CA ILE A 258 -20.27 0.88 -8.66
C ILE A 258 -21.10 1.22 -9.91
N SER A 259 -22.39 0.88 -9.90
CA SER A 259 -23.32 1.37 -10.93
C SER A 259 -23.47 2.88 -10.76
N ALA A 260 -23.20 3.65 -11.81
CA ALA A 260 -23.34 5.11 -11.81
C ALA A 260 -24.82 5.52 -11.67
N LYS A 261 -25.39 5.39 -10.46
CA LYS A 261 -26.64 6.01 -10.05
C LYS A 261 -26.33 7.06 -8.99
N GLY A 262 -25.82 8.20 -9.46
CA GLY A 262 -26.23 9.54 -9.03
C GLY A 262 -26.26 9.89 -7.54
N GLU A 263 -25.46 9.29 -6.67
CA GLU A 263 -25.24 9.81 -5.32
C GLU A 263 -23.85 10.45 -5.23
N ASN A 264 -23.79 11.69 -4.71
CA ASN A 264 -22.55 12.43 -4.53
C ASN A 264 -21.65 11.69 -3.52
N ILE A 265 -20.73 10.86 -4.02
CA ILE A 265 -19.68 10.18 -3.24
C ILE A 265 -18.56 11.19 -2.94
N PHE A 266 -18.86 12.25 -2.18
CA PHE A 266 -17.85 13.20 -1.69
C PHE A 266 -17.41 12.89 -0.25
N ILE A 267 -17.97 11.83 0.38
CA ILE A 267 -17.84 11.58 1.82
C ILE A 267 -17.01 10.31 2.16
N MET A 268 -16.67 9.46 1.20
CA MET A 268 -15.99 8.18 1.48
C MET A 268 -14.47 8.19 1.23
N SER A 269 -13.90 9.31 0.76
CA SER A 269 -12.51 9.36 0.28
C SER A 269 -11.46 9.14 1.36
N TYR A 270 -11.71 9.55 2.61
CA TYR A 270 -10.71 9.42 3.67
C TYR A 270 -10.54 7.96 4.16
N GLU A 271 -11.56 7.11 4.12
CA GLU A 271 -11.46 5.75 4.69
C GLU A 271 -10.76 4.73 3.76
N VAL A 272 -10.70 5.00 2.46
CA VAL A 272 -10.29 4.01 1.44
C VAL A 272 -8.81 3.62 1.55
N LEU A 273 -7.94 4.51 2.03
CA LEU A 273 -6.54 4.19 2.34
C LEU A 273 -6.24 3.97 3.83
N ILE A 274 -7.22 4.14 4.74
CA ILE A 274 -7.05 3.94 6.19
C ILE A 274 -7.16 2.44 6.54
N VAL A 275 -6.56 1.56 5.73
CA VAL A 275 -6.50 0.13 6.05
C VAL A 275 -5.22 -0.13 6.84
N GLN A 276 -5.39 -0.13 8.16
CA GLN A 276 -4.44 -0.46 9.24
C GLN A 276 -3.47 0.67 9.68
N ILE A 277 -4.00 1.57 10.51
CA ILE A 277 -3.24 2.22 11.59
C ILE A 277 -2.88 1.12 12.60
N ASN A 278 -1.74 0.45 12.43
CA ASN A 278 -1.11 -0.23 13.56
C ASN A 278 -0.39 0.86 14.38
N GLN A 279 -1.08 1.33 15.42
CA GLN A 279 -0.50 2.18 16.46
C GLN A 279 0.67 1.45 17.12
N TYR A 280 1.86 1.98 16.92
CA TYR A 280 2.94 1.99 17.90
C TYR A 280 3.62 3.35 17.83
#